data_AF-A0A9W4TBV6-F1
#
_entry.id   AF-A0A9W4TBV6-F1
#
_cell.length_a   1.000
_cell.length_b   1.000
_cell.length_c   1.000
_cell.angle_alpha   90.00
_cell.angle_beta   90.00
_cell.angle_gamma   90.00
#
_symmetry.space_group_name_H-M   'P 1'
#
loop_
_entity.id
_entity.type
_entity.pdbx_description
1 polymer ?
#
loop_
_entity_poly.entity_id
_entity_poly.type
_entity_poly.pdbx_seq_one_letter_code
_entity_poly.pdbx_strand_id
1 'polypeptide(L)'
;TKLVNILSNTLGGISKFRIEHISTFPLRGYHTEKKPYIPSDDLNCQYYYRKVACEKRLPLLNWATLSNYFHEYIQGGTYLFQISVDNYNPTSENDYNNPFLSSALSRDSTLILTWDIKTYSSRKTGDVPNAKYEEDVVFMICMTVHWKDDPELLKQICLVDVKIALDSQFITIICGSQ
;
A
#
# COMPACT_ATOMS: atom_id res chain seq x y z
N THR A 1 1.36 35.26 -22.78
CA THR A 1 1.00 34.70 -24.10
C THR A 1 2.19 34.48 -25.03
N LYS A 2 3.12 35.44 -25.26
CA LYS A 2 4.29 35.22 -26.14
C LYS A 2 5.30 34.15 -25.65
N LEU A 3 5.62 34.14 -24.35
CA LEU A 3 6.63 33.24 -23.77
C LEU A 3 6.19 31.77 -23.70
N VAL A 4 4.90 31.52 -23.43
CA VAL A 4 4.30 30.18 -23.41
C VAL A 4 4.39 29.52 -24.79
N ASN A 5 4.09 30.26 -25.86
CA ASN A 5 4.20 29.77 -27.23
C ASN A 5 5.65 29.52 -27.68
N ILE A 6 6.61 30.25 -27.12
CA ILE A 6 8.05 30.02 -27.40
C ILE A 6 8.50 28.72 -26.76
N LEU A 7 8.14 28.47 -25.50
CA LEU A 7 8.51 27.27 -24.76
C LEU A 7 7.85 26.00 -25.33
N SER A 8 6.57 26.08 -25.73
CA SER A 8 5.86 24.94 -26.34
C SER A 8 6.49 24.50 -27.68
N ASN A 9 7.01 25.45 -28.45
CA ASN A 9 7.63 25.16 -29.75
C ASN A 9 9.04 24.58 -29.60
N THR A 10 9.76 24.90 -28.51
CA THR A 10 11.11 24.37 -28.24
C THR A 10 11.11 22.97 -27.62
N LEU A 11 10.04 22.56 -26.92
CA LEU A 11 9.95 21.27 -26.21
C LEU A 11 9.52 20.08 -27.10
N GLY A 12 9.53 20.26 -28.42
CA GLY A 12 9.60 19.19 -29.43
C GLY A 12 8.96 17.85 -29.05
N GLY A 13 7.63 17.80 -28.95
CA GLY A 13 6.84 16.56 -28.96
C GLY A 13 7.02 15.55 -27.81
N ILE A 14 7.99 15.72 -26.90
CA ILE A 14 8.36 14.68 -25.92
C ILE A 14 7.80 14.96 -24.51
N SER A 15 7.49 16.22 -24.16
CA SER A 15 6.85 16.53 -22.87
C SER A 15 5.54 17.29 -23.02
N LYS A 16 4.43 16.65 -22.65
CA LYS A 16 3.12 17.29 -22.60
C LYS A 16 2.97 17.97 -21.24
N PHE A 17 3.40 19.22 -21.12
CA PHE A 17 3.12 20.03 -19.93
C PHE A 17 1.94 20.96 -20.22
N ARG A 18 0.98 21.03 -19.29
CA ARG A 18 -0.07 22.06 -19.30
C ARG A 18 0.33 23.16 -18.32
N ILE A 19 0.36 24.40 -18.80
CA ILE A 19 0.72 25.57 -18.00
C ILE A 19 -0.55 26.38 -17.71
N GLU A 20 -0.81 26.66 -16.44
CA GLU A 20 -1.94 27.48 -16.00
C GLU A 20 -1.47 28.70 -15.20
N HIS A 21 -2.34 29.68 -15.01
CA HIS A 21 -2.05 30.85 -14.20
C HIS A 21 -3.03 30.90 -13.02
N ILE A 22 -2.51 30.78 -11.80
CA ILE A 22 -3.32 30.73 -10.58
C ILE A 22 -2.85 31.81 -9.59
N SER A 23 -3.73 32.21 -8.68
CA SER A 23 -3.40 33.15 -7.60
C SER A 23 -3.74 32.50 -6.26
N THR A 24 -2.74 32.31 -5.39
CA THR A 24 -2.88 31.55 -4.14
C THR A 24 -2.11 32.21 -2.98
N PHE A 25 -2.47 31.87 -1.74
CA PHE A 25 -1.72 32.30 -0.56
C PHE A 25 -0.55 31.35 -0.31
N PRO A 26 0.68 31.85 -0.08
CA PRO A 26 1.77 31.01 0.36
C PRO A 26 1.46 30.40 1.74
N LEU A 27 1.74 29.11 1.94
CA LEU A 27 1.54 28.45 3.23
C LEU A 27 2.51 28.92 4.32
N ARG A 28 3.69 29.44 3.93
CA ARG A 28 4.72 29.90 4.86
C ARG A 28 4.67 31.42 5.01
N GLY A 29 4.56 31.89 6.26
CA GLY A 29 4.49 33.31 6.60
C GLY A 29 3.04 33.82 6.70
N TYR A 30 2.87 35.04 7.20
CA TYR A 30 1.56 35.70 7.27
C TYR A 30 1.41 36.65 6.08
N HIS A 31 0.54 36.30 5.15
CA HIS A 31 0.28 37.09 3.94
C HIS A 31 -1.20 37.43 3.85
N THR A 32 -1.50 38.72 3.69
CA THR A 32 -2.87 39.23 3.51
C THR A 32 -3.31 39.25 2.05
N GLU A 33 -2.37 39.03 1.11
CA GLU A 33 -2.62 39.08 -0.33
C GLU A 33 -2.17 37.79 -1.03
N LYS A 34 -2.90 37.41 -2.09
CA LYS A 34 -2.57 36.26 -2.94
C LYS A 34 -1.43 36.62 -3.89
N LYS A 35 -0.55 35.66 -4.17
CA LYS A 35 0.54 35.80 -5.14
C LYS A 35 0.24 34.99 -6.41
N PRO A 36 0.61 35.50 -7.60
CA PRO A 36 0.48 34.75 -8.83
C PRO A 36 1.52 33.61 -8.90
N TYR A 37 1.08 32.44 -9.36
CA TYR A 37 1.91 31.26 -9.58
C TYR A 37 1.59 30.64 -10.94
N ILE A 38 2.60 29.99 -11.51
CA ILE A 38 2.51 29.26 -12.78
C ILE A 38 2.73 27.77 -12.47
N PRO A 39 1.67 27.00 -12.17
CA PRO A 39 1.76 25.55 -12.09
C PRO A 39 2.04 24.96 -13.47
N SER A 40 2.80 23.87 -13.48
CA SER A 40 3.02 23.02 -14.63
C SER A 40 2.46 21.64 -14.28
N ASP A 41 1.43 21.20 -14.99
CA ASP A 41 0.95 19.83 -14.88
C ASP A 41 1.86 18.91 -15.68
N ASP A 42 2.54 18.01 -14.97
CA ASP A 42 3.22 16.87 -15.58
C ASP A 42 2.17 15.82 -15.98
N LEU A 43 2.04 15.56 -17.27
CA LEU A 43 1.12 14.54 -17.79
C LEU A 43 1.69 13.11 -17.67
N ASN A 44 2.87 12.93 -17.07
CA ASN A 44 3.40 11.62 -16.74
C ASN A 44 2.66 11.02 -15.54
N CYS A 45 1.91 9.95 -15.78
CA CYS A 45 1.00 9.32 -14.82
C CYS A 45 1.69 8.52 -13.71
N GLN A 46 3.00 8.31 -13.76
CA GLN A 46 3.71 7.36 -12.88
C GLN A 46 3.71 7.73 -11.39
N TYR A 47 3.47 9.00 -11.01
CA TYR A 47 3.66 9.47 -9.63
C TYR A 47 2.45 10.22 -9.02
N TYR A 48 1.28 10.16 -9.65
CA TYR A 48 0.16 11.09 -9.36
C TYR A 48 -0.89 10.63 -8.35
N TYR A 49 -0.77 9.44 -7.77
CA TYR A 49 -1.82 8.84 -6.95
C TYR A 49 -2.26 9.71 -5.75
N ARG A 50 -1.31 10.36 -5.05
CA ARG A 50 -1.65 11.25 -3.91
C ARG A 50 -2.35 12.54 -4.34
N LYS A 51 -1.90 13.18 -5.42
CA LYS A 51 -2.53 14.43 -5.92
C LYS A 51 -3.97 14.14 -6.33
N VAL A 52 -4.18 13.10 -7.13
CA VAL A 52 -5.51 12.68 -7.58
C VAL A 52 -6.39 12.33 -6.38
N ALA A 53 -5.88 11.56 -5.42
CA ALA A 53 -6.63 11.22 -4.21
C ALA A 53 -7.05 12.47 -3.40
N CYS A 54 -6.15 13.45 -3.24
CA CYS A 54 -6.47 14.69 -2.52
C CYS A 54 -7.47 15.58 -3.28
N GLU A 55 -7.25 15.80 -4.57
CA GLU A 55 -8.12 16.65 -5.40
C GLU A 55 -9.53 16.08 -5.54
N LYS A 56 -9.62 14.75 -5.71
CA LYS A 56 -10.88 14.02 -5.83
C LYS A 56 -11.44 13.56 -4.49
N ARG A 57 -10.75 13.85 -3.38
CA ARG A 57 -11.12 13.47 -2.01
C ARG A 57 -11.46 11.97 -1.89
N LEU A 58 -10.63 11.12 -2.49
CA LEU A 58 -10.89 9.69 -2.53
C LEU A 58 -10.79 9.08 -1.12
N PRO A 59 -11.73 8.21 -0.73
CA PRO A 59 -11.63 7.43 0.51
C PRO A 59 -10.52 6.38 0.39
N LEU A 60 -9.35 6.68 0.95
CA LEU A 60 -8.18 5.78 0.92
C LEU A 60 -8.20 4.71 2.03
N LEU A 61 -8.89 4.97 3.15
CA LEU A 61 -8.95 4.09 4.32
C LEU A 61 -10.39 3.74 4.74
N ASN A 62 -11.38 4.12 3.93
CA ASN A 62 -12.80 3.89 4.20
C ASN A 62 -13.41 3.03 3.08
N TRP A 63 -14.57 2.45 3.36
CA TRP A 63 -15.37 1.77 2.35
C TRP A 63 -15.74 2.70 1.19
N ALA A 64 -15.70 2.15 -0.01
CA ALA A 64 -16.03 2.85 -1.24
C ALA A 64 -16.97 2.00 -2.11
N THR A 65 -17.91 2.69 -2.76
CA THR A 65 -18.83 2.10 -3.72
C THR A 65 -18.31 2.38 -5.12
N LEU A 66 -18.12 1.31 -5.89
CA LEU A 66 -17.70 1.35 -7.29
C LEU A 66 -18.92 1.30 -8.19
N SER A 67 -19.03 2.22 -9.14
CA SER A 67 -20.06 2.19 -10.18
C SER A 67 -19.44 2.19 -11.59
N ASN A 68 -20.17 1.70 -12.59
CA ASN A 68 -19.77 1.73 -14.00
C ASN A 68 -18.28 1.35 -14.21
N TYR A 69 -17.93 0.16 -13.75
CA TYR A 69 -16.59 -0.40 -13.82
C TYR A 69 -16.53 -1.55 -14.82
N PHE A 70 -15.34 -1.77 -15.38
CA PHE A 70 -14.99 -3.00 -16.07
C PHE A 70 -14.27 -3.91 -15.08
N HIS A 71 -14.55 -5.21 -15.14
CA HIS A 71 -13.85 -6.19 -14.32
C HIS A 71 -13.35 -7.34 -15.17
N GLU A 72 -12.17 -7.83 -14.82
CA GLU A 72 -11.56 -9.01 -15.41
C GLU A 72 -11.20 -9.98 -14.28
N TYR A 73 -11.50 -11.26 -14.50
CA TYR A 73 -11.06 -12.31 -13.61
C TYR A 73 -9.61 -12.68 -13.93
N ILE A 74 -8.74 -12.55 -12.94
CA ILE A 74 -7.36 -13.02 -13.00
C ILE A 74 -7.29 -14.41 -12.34
N GLN A 75 -6.39 -15.25 -12.83
CA GLN A 75 -6.10 -16.54 -12.22
C GLN A 75 -5.78 -16.42 -10.73
N GLY A 76 -6.31 -17.35 -9.92
CA GLY A 76 -6.06 -17.40 -8.48
C GLY A 76 -7.06 -16.63 -7.62
N GLY A 77 -8.28 -16.39 -8.10
CA GLY A 77 -9.35 -15.78 -7.30
C GLY A 77 -9.21 -14.27 -7.12
N THR A 78 -8.38 -13.62 -7.94
CA THR A 78 -8.16 -12.18 -7.90
C THR A 78 -8.97 -11.51 -9.00
N TYR A 79 -9.59 -10.37 -8.70
CA TYR A 79 -10.33 -9.57 -9.67
C TYR A 79 -9.59 -8.26 -9.93
N LEU A 80 -9.48 -7.89 -11.20
CA LEU A 80 -9.01 -6.58 -11.61
C LEU A 80 -10.21 -5.71 -11.96
N PHE A 81 -10.34 -4.56 -11.28
CA PHE A 81 -11.36 -3.57 -11.59
C PHE A 81 -10.72 -2.35 -12.25
N GLN A 82 -11.23 -1.98 -13.42
CA GLN A 82 -10.89 -0.74 -14.09
C GLN A 82 -12.07 0.23 -13.98
N ILE A 83 -11.82 1.39 -13.39
CA ILE A 83 -12.86 2.36 -13.05
C ILE A 83 -12.38 3.79 -13.32
N SER A 84 -13.32 4.66 -13.73
CA SER A 84 -13.07 6.11 -13.76
C SER A 84 -13.02 6.65 -12.34
N VAL A 85 -12.12 7.60 -12.05
CA VAL A 85 -12.00 8.19 -10.71
C VAL A 85 -13.32 8.81 -10.23
N ASP A 86 -14.13 9.35 -11.14
CA ASP A 86 -15.43 9.97 -10.79
C ASP A 86 -16.50 8.93 -10.37
N ASN A 87 -16.27 7.64 -10.63
CA ASN A 87 -17.16 6.56 -10.23
C ASN A 87 -16.71 5.85 -8.93
N TYR A 88 -15.58 6.27 -8.34
CA TYR A 88 -15.09 5.79 -7.04
C TYR A 88 -15.59 6.72 -5.94
N ASN A 89 -16.64 6.32 -5.23
CA ASN A 89 -17.33 7.18 -4.28
C ASN A 89 -17.26 6.61 -2.85
N PRO A 90 -17.18 7.45 -1.80
CA PRO A 90 -17.31 6.96 -0.43
C PRO A 90 -18.67 6.31 -0.22
N THR A 91 -18.66 5.19 0.52
CA THR A 91 -19.90 4.51 0.92
C THR A 91 -20.75 5.44 1.79
N SER A 92 -22.06 5.46 1.56
CA SER A 92 -22.96 6.37 2.26
C SER A 92 -23.27 5.87 3.67
N GLU A 93 -23.61 6.77 4.60
CA GLU A 93 -24.04 6.38 5.95
C GLU A 93 -25.26 5.45 5.96
N ASN A 94 -26.14 5.56 4.95
CA ASN A 94 -27.30 4.69 4.80
C ASN A 94 -26.90 3.24 4.48
N ASP A 95 -25.79 3.02 3.78
CA ASP A 95 -25.31 1.69 3.42
C ASP A 95 -24.81 0.92 4.65
N TYR A 96 -24.26 1.61 5.66
CA TYR A 96 -23.90 1.00 6.94
C TYR A 96 -25.12 0.49 7.73
N ASN A 97 -26.27 1.13 7.53
CA ASN A 97 -27.54 0.72 8.17
C ASN A 97 -28.28 -0.34 7.36
N ASN A 98 -27.80 -0.68 6.16
CA ASN A 98 -28.41 -1.70 5.33
C ASN A 98 -28.13 -3.10 5.94
N PRO A 99 -29.15 -3.87 6.35
CA PRO A 99 -28.94 -5.16 7.01
C PRO A 99 -28.20 -6.20 6.16
N PHE A 100 -28.19 -6.04 4.83
CA PHE A 100 -27.47 -6.93 3.92
C PHE A 100 -25.97 -6.60 3.82
N LEU A 101 -25.58 -5.35 4.06
CA LEU A 101 -24.21 -4.87 3.90
C LEU A 101 -23.51 -4.56 5.23
N SER A 102 -24.28 -4.22 6.27
CA SER A 102 -23.78 -3.79 7.57
C SER A 102 -22.81 -4.80 8.19
N SER A 103 -23.11 -6.09 8.07
CA SER A 103 -22.22 -7.16 8.52
C SER A 103 -20.88 -7.14 7.77
N ALA A 104 -20.90 -7.05 6.44
CA ALA A 104 -19.70 -7.07 5.61
C ALA A 104 -18.85 -5.80 5.75
N LEU A 105 -19.49 -4.65 6.02
CA LEU A 105 -18.83 -3.36 6.22
C LEU A 105 -18.38 -3.13 7.68
N SER A 106 -18.82 -3.98 8.62
CA SER A 106 -18.49 -3.81 10.04
C SER A 106 -17.06 -4.18 10.40
N ARG A 107 -16.42 -5.05 9.61
CA ARG A 107 -15.07 -5.56 9.86
C ARG A 107 -14.30 -5.66 8.56
N ASP A 108 -13.03 -5.26 8.61
CA ASP A 108 -12.14 -5.50 7.49
C ASP A 108 -11.70 -6.96 7.53
N SER A 109 -11.84 -7.69 6.43
CA SER A 109 -11.22 -9.03 6.28
C SER A 109 -9.72 -8.92 5.99
N THR A 110 -9.01 -8.07 6.75
CA THR A 110 -7.57 -7.93 6.64
C THR A 110 -6.90 -9.10 7.36
N LEU A 111 -6.14 -9.88 6.60
CA LEU A 111 -5.28 -10.93 7.14
C LEU A 111 -3.95 -10.33 7.59
N ILE A 112 -3.57 -10.55 8.85
CA ILE A 112 -2.32 -10.08 9.43
C ILE A 112 -1.37 -11.27 9.59
N LEU A 113 -0.16 -11.13 9.06
CA LEU A 113 0.97 -12.01 9.31
C LEU A 113 1.99 -11.28 10.20
N THR A 114 2.25 -11.79 11.39
CA THR A 114 3.38 -11.35 12.21
C THR A 114 4.45 -12.43 12.26
N TRP A 115 5.72 -12.03 12.28
CA TRP A 115 6.82 -12.97 12.26
C TRP A 115 8.00 -12.43 13.07
N ASP A 116 8.81 -13.36 13.58
CA ASP A 116 10.08 -13.10 14.27
C ASP A 116 11.12 -14.16 13.87
N ILE A 117 12.40 -13.81 13.94
CA ILE A 117 13.51 -14.69 13.54
C ILE A 117 14.45 -14.97 14.68
N LYS A 118 15.06 -16.16 14.65
CA LYS A 118 16.21 -16.47 15.50
C LYS A 118 17.42 -16.81 14.66
N THR A 119 18.52 -16.20 15.07
CA THR A 119 19.81 -16.28 14.40
C THR A 119 20.85 -16.94 15.29
N TYR A 120 21.77 -17.65 14.67
CA TYR A 120 22.92 -18.27 15.32
C TYR A 120 24.19 -17.85 14.57
N SER A 121 25.27 -17.63 15.30
CA SER A 121 26.60 -17.35 14.73
C SER A 121 27.60 -18.36 15.27
N SER A 122 28.27 -19.10 14.38
CA SER A 122 29.39 -19.97 14.75
C SER A 122 30.74 -19.24 14.79
N ARG A 123 30.78 -17.93 14.49
CA ARG A 123 32.04 -17.14 14.45
C ARG A 123 32.64 -16.90 15.84
N LYS A 124 31.86 -17.03 16.91
CA LYS A 124 32.27 -16.86 18.32
C LYS A 124 32.94 -15.51 18.62
N THR A 125 32.64 -14.46 17.84
CA THR A 125 33.20 -13.11 18.06
C THR A 125 32.48 -12.34 19.18
N GLY A 126 31.28 -12.79 19.58
CA GLY A 126 30.42 -12.08 20.53
C GLY A 126 29.60 -10.95 19.90
N ASP A 127 29.77 -10.71 18.60
CA ASP A 127 29.02 -9.72 17.85
C ASP A 127 27.63 -10.24 17.46
N VAL A 128 26.74 -9.30 17.10
CA VAL A 128 25.44 -9.63 16.52
C VAL A 128 25.63 -10.32 15.16
N PRO A 129 24.85 -11.37 14.85
CA PRO A 129 24.88 -12.03 13.54
C PRO A 129 24.67 -11.05 12.39
N ASN A 130 25.40 -11.26 11.29
CA ASN A 130 25.44 -10.41 10.12
C ASN A 130 25.36 -11.27 8.86
N ALA A 131 24.31 -11.02 8.06
CA ALA A 131 23.96 -11.79 6.87
C ALA A 131 25.04 -11.84 5.77
N LYS A 132 26.15 -11.12 5.91
CA LYS A 132 27.31 -11.20 5.00
C LYS A 132 28.18 -12.43 5.24
N TYR A 133 28.10 -13.04 6.42
CA TYR A 133 28.92 -14.19 6.78
C TYR A 133 28.10 -15.47 6.68
N GLU A 134 28.62 -16.49 6.02
CA GLU A 134 27.93 -17.78 5.85
C GLU A 134 27.72 -18.50 7.19
N GLU A 135 28.57 -18.20 8.18
CA GLU A 135 28.52 -18.72 9.53
C GLU A 135 27.39 -18.12 10.39
N ASP A 136 26.75 -17.06 9.91
CA ASP A 136 25.67 -16.35 10.60
C ASP A 136 24.33 -16.71 9.95
N VAL A 137 23.64 -17.67 10.54
CA VAL A 137 22.45 -18.30 9.94
C VAL A 137 21.17 -17.95 10.68
N VAL A 138 20.08 -17.78 9.92
CA VAL A 138 18.72 -17.81 10.47
C VAL A 138 18.31 -19.28 10.54
N PHE A 139 18.17 -19.82 11.75
CA PHE A 139 17.82 -21.23 11.94
C PHE A 139 16.35 -21.46 12.31
N MET A 140 15.62 -20.39 12.65
CA MET A 140 14.21 -20.43 13.00
C MET A 140 13.47 -19.16 12.60
N ILE A 141 12.27 -19.33 12.04
CA ILE A 141 11.32 -18.25 11.78
C ILE A 141 9.98 -18.66 12.39
N CYS A 142 9.49 -17.89 13.35
CA CYS A 142 8.17 -18.07 13.92
C CYS A 142 7.21 -17.08 13.27
N MET A 143 6.01 -17.53 12.92
CA MET A 143 4.99 -16.69 12.29
C MET A 143 3.61 -17.02 12.84
N THR A 144 2.77 -16.00 12.96
CA THR A 144 1.36 -16.14 13.31
C THR A 144 0.50 -15.41 12.29
N VAL A 145 -0.62 -16.04 11.94
CA VAL A 145 -1.61 -15.53 11.00
C VAL A 145 -2.91 -15.32 11.76
N HIS A 146 -3.53 -14.15 11.64
CA HIS A 146 -4.79 -13.82 12.30
C HIS A 146 -5.60 -12.81 11.48
N TRP A 147 -6.91 -12.75 11.71
CA TRP A 147 -7.73 -11.65 11.21
C TRP A 147 -7.53 -10.43 12.11
N LYS A 148 -7.47 -9.23 11.51
CA LYS A 148 -7.27 -7.97 12.23
C LYS A 148 -8.20 -7.77 13.43
N ASP A 149 -9.48 -8.12 13.26
CA ASP A 149 -10.54 -7.89 14.24
C ASP A 149 -10.95 -9.17 15.00
N ASP A 150 -10.13 -10.22 14.95
CA ASP A 150 -10.39 -11.50 15.61
C ASP A 150 -9.35 -11.76 16.73
N PRO A 151 -9.76 -12.01 17.98
CA PRO A 151 -8.84 -12.35 19.05
C PRO A 151 -8.16 -13.71 18.88
N GLU A 152 -8.72 -14.61 18.07
CA GLU A 152 -8.17 -15.95 17.86
C GLU A 152 -7.19 -16.01 16.69
N LEU A 153 -6.06 -16.68 16.91
CA LEU A 153 -5.06 -16.91 15.87
C LEU A 153 -5.55 -18.00 14.91
N LEU A 154 -5.44 -17.76 13.61
CA LEU A 154 -5.81 -18.74 12.58
C LEU A 154 -4.78 -19.85 12.48
N LYS A 155 -3.50 -19.47 12.44
CA LYS A 155 -2.37 -20.39 12.31
C LYS A 155 -1.15 -19.85 13.05
N GLN A 156 -0.42 -20.76 13.66
CA GLN A 156 0.91 -20.53 14.18
C GLN A 156 1.86 -21.50 13.47
N ILE A 157 2.91 -20.97 12.86
CA ILE A 157 3.85 -21.71 12.02
C ILE A 157 5.26 -21.45 12.53
N CYS A 158 6.05 -22.51 12.65
CA CYS A 158 7.46 -22.43 13.02
C CYS A 158 8.29 -23.14 11.96
N LEU A 159 9.09 -22.39 11.21
CA LEU A 159 10.05 -22.93 10.25
C LEU A 159 11.38 -23.13 10.97
N VAL A 160 11.95 -24.32 10.89
CA VAL A 160 13.21 -24.66 11.57
C VAL A 160 14.14 -25.43 10.66
N ASP A 161 15.43 -25.14 10.74
CA ASP A 161 16.47 -25.84 9.97
C ASP A 161 16.90 -27.16 10.64
N VAL A 162 16.66 -27.30 11.95
CA VAL A 162 17.04 -28.49 12.73
C VAL A 162 15.82 -29.09 13.41
N LYS A 163 15.82 -30.42 13.57
CA LYS A 163 14.79 -31.14 14.34
C LYS A 163 14.73 -30.60 15.77
N ILE A 164 13.54 -30.15 16.18
CA ILE A 164 13.23 -29.72 17.55
C ILE A 164 12.11 -30.56 18.14
N ALA A 165 11.91 -30.46 19.45
CA ALA A 165 10.71 -30.99 20.10
C ALA A 165 9.47 -30.29 19.53
N LEU A 166 8.45 -31.08 19.20
CA LEU A 166 7.21 -30.55 18.64
C LEU A 166 6.36 -29.91 19.74
N ASP A 167 5.84 -28.72 19.45
CA ASP A 167 4.77 -28.08 20.21
C ASP A 167 3.45 -28.32 19.47
N SER A 168 2.42 -28.77 20.18
CA SER A 168 1.10 -29.04 19.60
C SER A 168 0.36 -27.78 19.14
N GLN A 169 0.77 -26.59 19.60
CA GLN A 169 0.17 -25.32 19.20
C GLN A 169 0.72 -24.82 17.85
N PHE A 170 1.94 -25.23 17.49
CA PHE A 170 2.61 -24.76 16.29
C PHE A 170 2.64 -25.83 15.20
N ILE A 171 2.34 -25.42 13.97
CA ILE A 171 2.70 -26.19 12.79
C ILE A 171 4.20 -26.00 12.60
N THR A 172 4.98 -27.00 13.01
CA THR A 172 6.44 -27.00 12.86
C THR A 172 6.83 -27.65 11.54
N ILE A 173 7.52 -26.89 10.69
CA ILE A 173 8.02 -27.36 9.39
C ILE A 173 9.55 -27.40 9.49
N ILE A 174 10.11 -28.60 9.31
CA ILE A 174 11.55 -28.79 9.27
C ILE A 174 11.99 -28.58 7.81
N CYS A 175 12.68 -27.48 7.56
CA CYS A 175 13.29 -27.18 6.28
C CYS A 175 14.57 -28.01 6.15
N GLY A 176 14.60 -28.94 5.19
CA GLY A 176 15.83 -29.65 4.87
C GLY A 176 16.73 -28.80 3.99
N SER A 177 18.03 -29.02 4.04
CA SER A 177 18.95 -28.60 2.99
C SER A 177 18.65 -29.38 1.71
N GLN A 178 18.48 -28.66 0.60
CA GLN A 178 18.39 -29.24 -0.75
C GLN A 178 19.79 -29.57 -1.26
#